data_AF-A0A674DPT5-F1
#
_entry.id   AF-A0A674DPT5-F1
#
_cell.length_a   1.000
_cell.length_b   1.000
_cell.length_c   1.000
_cell.angle_alpha   90.00
_cell.angle_beta   90.00
_cell.angle_gamma   90.00
#
_symmetry.space_group_name_H-M   'P 1'
#
loop_
_entity.id
_entity.type
_entity.pdbx_description
1 polymer ?
#
loop_
_entity_poly.entity_id
_entity_poly.type
_entity_poly.pdbx_seq_one_letter_code
_entity_poly.pdbx_strand_id
1 'polypeptide(L)'
;MRDVRSDQTFMTSRTPKEAILVLVDSSSSMNETCYDSNDTITRLDAVKQLFDNFATRSMAYDFHHVIGLVKFDSVVNTLHTFTETLEIFKEHIHNLQATGRTVLYDALDLGISELEKVGKRFPDCRLRIMCLTDGNDFGSATKPVAVTTKLMSSNIIVDAIIVGKVENNVLRGISNATGGCCFKPKTSKAGLKLFEMETVLSLEMRKPKQKINPSLIKSEIGLVALFANRGYDEKPEVALPSGLNNKVTGTENALKKKIQESKSGRFLEKDKRLLEELKSLHCDPHPFCTVLPSESDFTFWKILMQGPPETPYEDGVFELYCQFGADYPVKPPLVRFVTPVYHCNVNSVGRICHNIFDRSYNAHITMREILDAVYGLLIVPEPQDPLDSILAEEYMTSREKYEEEAKKNTEEVAGHSLDDMEKNLLGEELTENFIPQYLICPLTNKIFVDPVITKYGTIYERKEIDKHLKKKSIGTDPKTNQQLGATDLKPCPDMKRMVKDHRKKQIKETSV
;
A
#
# COMPACT_ATOMS: atom_id res chain seq x y z
N MET A 1 -16.69 45.37 27.05
CA MET A 1 -17.37 45.32 25.76
C MET A 1 -16.36 45.46 24.63
N ARG A 2 -15.87 44.33 24.11
CA ARG A 2 -15.57 44.12 22.69
C ARG A 2 -15.75 42.61 22.48
N ASP A 3 -16.79 42.33 21.74
CA ASP A 3 -17.39 41.05 21.47
C ASP A 3 -16.43 40.22 20.62
N VAL A 4 -15.82 39.18 21.22
CA VAL A 4 -15.04 38.18 20.50
C VAL A 4 -16.04 37.24 19.85
N ARG A 5 -16.50 37.59 18.66
CA ARG A 5 -17.13 36.62 17.75
C ARG A 5 -16.04 35.70 17.24
N SER A 6 -15.76 34.63 17.96
CA SER A 6 -14.99 33.51 17.44
C SER A 6 -15.86 32.73 16.46
N ASP A 7 -15.83 33.11 15.18
CA ASP A 7 -16.11 32.13 14.13
C ASP A 7 -15.09 31.00 14.31
N GLN A 8 -15.54 29.84 14.80
CA GLN A 8 -14.73 28.64 14.98
C GLN A 8 -14.36 28.02 13.62
N THR A 9 -13.65 28.75 12.78
CA THR A 9 -13.02 28.22 11.59
C THR A 9 -11.83 27.36 12.01
N PHE A 10 -11.96 26.04 11.94
CA PHE A 10 -10.83 25.14 12.17
C PHE A 10 -9.70 25.45 11.18
N MET A 11 -8.49 25.68 11.70
CA MET A 11 -7.31 26.03 10.92
C MET A 11 -6.67 24.76 10.35
N THR A 12 -6.45 24.72 9.03
CA THR A 12 -5.79 23.60 8.35
C THR A 12 -4.50 24.13 7.70
N SER A 13 -3.42 23.36 7.78
CA SER A 13 -2.14 23.74 7.14
C SER A 13 -2.13 23.43 5.64
N ARG A 14 -2.95 22.45 5.22
CA ARG A 14 -3.12 22.02 3.83
C ARG A 14 -4.58 21.82 3.47
N THR A 15 -4.87 21.69 2.18
CA THR A 15 -6.22 21.31 1.72
C THR A 15 -6.46 19.83 2.06
N PRO A 16 -7.47 19.50 2.88
CA PRO A 16 -7.76 18.11 3.25
C PRO A 16 -8.34 17.35 2.06
N LYS A 17 -7.92 16.09 1.90
CA LYS A 17 -8.49 15.16 0.91
C LYS A 17 -9.64 14.35 1.49
N GLU A 18 -9.66 14.17 2.80
CA GLU A 18 -10.67 13.40 3.52
C GLU A 18 -10.94 14.05 4.89
N ALA A 19 -12.21 14.14 5.26
CA ALA A 19 -12.68 14.59 6.56
C ALA A 19 -13.37 13.42 7.26
N ILE A 20 -12.85 13.05 8.43
CA ILE A 20 -13.29 11.87 9.18
C ILE A 20 -13.88 12.34 10.50
N LEU A 21 -15.17 12.15 10.70
CA LEU A 21 -15.80 12.34 12.00
C LEU A 21 -15.86 11.01 12.73
N VAL A 22 -15.13 10.89 13.83
CA VAL A 22 -15.16 9.70 14.68
C VAL A 22 -16.28 9.84 15.69
N LEU A 23 -17.26 8.93 15.63
CA LEU A 23 -18.33 8.82 16.61
C LEU A 23 -17.96 7.70 17.57
N VAL A 24 -17.84 8.02 18.86
CA VAL A 24 -17.53 7.06 19.91
C VAL A 24 -18.72 6.87 20.83
N ASP A 25 -19.18 5.64 20.90
CA ASP A 25 -20.20 5.22 21.84
C ASP A 25 -19.60 5.20 23.26
N SER A 26 -20.22 5.96 24.15
CA SER A 26 -19.89 5.99 25.57
C SER A 26 -21.10 5.60 26.42
N SER A 27 -22.04 4.82 25.87
CA SER A 27 -23.19 4.28 26.60
C SER A 27 -22.79 3.28 27.68
N SER A 28 -23.68 3.00 28.65
CA SER A 28 -23.39 2.07 29.74
C SER A 28 -23.07 0.64 29.29
N SER A 29 -23.56 0.18 28.14
CA SER A 29 -23.24 -1.15 27.60
C SER A 29 -21.80 -1.27 27.12
N MET A 30 -21.08 -0.15 26.94
CA MET A 30 -19.66 -0.14 26.59
C MET A 30 -18.74 -0.58 27.75
N ASN A 31 -19.26 -0.71 28.98
CA ASN A 31 -18.54 -1.32 30.11
C ASN A 31 -18.58 -2.86 30.10
N GLU A 32 -19.38 -3.47 29.23
CA GLU A 32 -19.44 -4.93 29.12
C GLU A 32 -18.15 -5.48 28.46
N THR A 33 -17.93 -6.78 28.62
CA THR A 33 -16.80 -7.47 27.97
C THR A 33 -16.92 -7.41 26.45
N CYS A 34 -15.79 -7.17 25.79
CA CYS A 34 -15.74 -6.95 24.34
C CYS A 34 -15.69 -8.25 23.53
N TYR A 35 -14.81 -9.19 23.91
CA TYR A 35 -14.53 -10.41 23.13
C TYR A 35 -14.78 -11.68 23.97
N ASP A 36 -14.93 -12.82 23.30
CA ASP A 36 -15.13 -14.14 23.93
C ASP A 36 -13.83 -14.78 24.45
N SER A 37 -12.67 -14.24 24.09
CA SER A 37 -11.35 -14.69 24.54
C SER A 37 -11.10 -14.34 26.01
N ASN A 38 -10.09 -14.96 26.63
CA ASN A 38 -9.64 -14.69 28.01
C ASN A 38 -9.27 -13.22 28.34
N ASP A 39 -9.46 -12.29 27.40
CA ASP A 39 -9.26 -10.86 27.57
C ASP A 39 -10.42 -10.26 28.38
N THR A 40 -10.12 -9.75 29.57
CA THR A 40 -11.07 -9.02 30.43
C THR A 40 -11.34 -7.58 29.96
N ILE A 41 -11.04 -7.26 28.70
CA ILE A 41 -11.13 -5.91 28.16
C ILE A 41 -12.60 -5.49 27.95
N THR A 42 -12.93 -4.28 28.40
CA THR A 42 -14.25 -3.69 28.14
C THR A 42 -14.37 -3.24 26.68
N ARG A 43 -15.59 -3.11 26.16
CA ARG A 43 -15.82 -2.55 24.81
C ARG A 43 -15.24 -1.15 24.66
N LEU A 44 -15.36 -0.32 25.69
CA LEU A 44 -14.81 1.04 25.69
C LEU A 44 -13.28 1.03 25.64
N ASP A 45 -12.62 0.16 26.42
CA ASP A 45 -11.15 0.04 26.39
C ASP A 45 -10.65 -0.47 25.03
N ALA A 46 -11.38 -1.42 24.42
CA ALA A 46 -11.08 -1.85 23.06
C ALA A 46 -11.20 -0.68 22.07
N VAL A 47 -12.26 0.13 22.16
CA VAL A 47 -12.42 1.33 21.32
C VAL A 47 -11.29 2.34 21.52
N LYS A 48 -10.84 2.57 22.76
CA LYS A 48 -9.68 3.43 23.05
C LYS A 48 -8.43 2.93 22.32
N GLN A 49 -8.11 1.63 22.43
CA GLN A 49 -6.97 1.02 21.75
C GLN A 49 -7.05 1.12 20.22
N LEU A 50 -8.23 0.86 19.64
CA LEU A 50 -8.45 0.97 18.20
C LEU A 50 -8.24 2.41 17.71
N PHE A 51 -8.74 3.39 18.47
CA PHE A 51 -8.55 4.80 18.15
C PHE A 51 -7.08 5.24 18.26
N ASP A 52 -6.34 4.77 19.26
CA ASP A 52 -4.93 5.10 19.39
C ASP A 52 -4.10 4.60 18.20
N ASN A 53 -4.41 3.39 17.72
CA ASN A 53 -3.82 2.85 16.50
C ASN A 53 -4.20 3.66 15.27
N PHE A 54 -5.50 3.99 15.12
CA PHE A 54 -5.99 4.86 14.06
C PHE A 54 -5.20 6.18 14.00
N ALA A 55 -5.10 6.87 15.14
CA ALA A 55 -4.45 8.17 15.24
C ALA A 55 -2.95 8.06 14.93
N THR A 56 -2.26 7.09 15.54
CA THR A 56 -0.81 6.91 15.39
C THR A 56 -0.45 6.56 13.95
N ARG A 57 -1.19 5.64 13.30
CA ARG A 57 -0.93 5.25 11.91
C ARG A 57 -1.35 6.34 10.91
N SER A 58 -2.44 7.06 11.17
CA SER A 58 -2.86 8.17 10.30
C SER A 58 -1.80 9.28 10.26
N MET A 59 -1.18 9.59 11.41
CA MET A 59 -0.05 10.54 11.47
C MET A 59 1.19 9.99 10.79
N ALA A 60 1.55 8.72 11.04
CA ALA A 60 2.74 8.10 10.45
C ALA A 60 2.68 7.99 8.92
N TYR A 61 1.49 7.78 8.35
CA TYR A 61 1.31 7.71 6.89
C TYR A 61 1.17 9.07 6.21
N ASP A 62 1.16 10.16 6.99
CA ASP A 62 0.99 11.55 6.52
C ASP A 62 -0.23 11.74 5.59
N PHE A 63 -1.37 11.12 5.94
CA PHE A 63 -2.58 11.35 5.17
C PHE A 63 -3.10 12.78 5.33
N HIS A 64 -3.65 13.34 4.27
CA HIS A 64 -4.25 14.69 4.26
C HIS A 64 -5.65 14.67 4.89
N HIS A 65 -5.74 14.17 6.12
CA HIS A 65 -6.97 14.03 6.88
C HIS A 65 -7.20 15.24 7.78
N VAL A 66 -8.47 15.61 7.95
CA VAL A 66 -8.93 16.36 9.12
C VAL A 66 -9.90 15.49 9.90
N ILE A 67 -9.68 15.37 11.21
CA ILE A 67 -10.42 14.45 12.05
C ILE A 67 -11.19 15.24 13.12
N GLY A 68 -12.47 14.96 13.27
CA GLY A 68 -13.32 15.46 14.35
C GLY A 68 -13.71 14.32 15.29
N LEU A 69 -14.08 14.65 16.53
CA LEU A 69 -14.45 13.65 17.54
C LEU A 69 -15.76 14.04 18.23
N VAL A 70 -16.70 13.11 18.22
CA VAL A 70 -17.99 13.22 18.90
C VAL A 70 -18.17 11.99 19.79
N LYS A 71 -18.56 12.21 21.04
CA LYS A 71 -19.06 11.14 21.90
C LYS A 71 -20.58 11.12 21.89
N PHE A 72 -21.16 9.93 22.03
CA PHE A 72 -22.59 9.81 22.22
C PHE A 72 -22.91 8.79 23.31
N ASP A 73 -23.83 9.20 24.18
CA ASP A 73 -24.46 8.41 25.21
C ASP A 73 -25.96 8.74 25.18
N SER A 74 -26.59 9.12 26.29
CA SER A 74 -27.96 9.66 26.25
C SER A 74 -28.03 11.03 25.55
N VAL A 75 -26.88 11.68 25.38
CA VAL A 75 -26.69 12.93 24.63
C VAL A 75 -25.50 12.82 23.68
N VAL A 76 -25.57 13.54 22.57
CA VAL A 76 -24.50 13.63 21.58
C VAL A 76 -23.70 14.90 21.82
N ASN A 77 -22.38 14.77 22.04
CA ASN A 77 -21.50 15.88 22.37
C ASN A 77 -20.25 15.89 21.47
N THR A 78 -20.02 17.01 20.79
CA THR A 78 -18.76 17.24 20.05
C THR A 78 -17.64 17.52 21.04
N LEU A 79 -16.68 16.59 21.15
CA LEU A 79 -15.51 16.74 22.03
C LEU A 79 -14.42 17.57 21.38
N HIS A 80 -14.26 17.44 20.06
CA HIS A 80 -13.28 18.21 19.33
C HIS A 80 -13.74 18.44 17.88
N THR A 81 -13.56 19.66 17.39
CA THR A 81 -13.79 20.01 15.98
C THR A 81 -12.71 19.43 15.07
N PHE A 82 -12.85 19.56 13.76
CA PHE A 82 -11.90 19.02 12.79
C PHE A 82 -10.50 19.62 12.98
N THR A 83 -9.47 18.77 13.03
CA THR A 83 -8.06 19.19 13.10
C THR A 83 -7.15 18.19 12.40
N GLU A 84 -5.93 18.61 12.08
CA GLU A 84 -4.85 17.77 11.57
C GLU A 84 -4.04 17.12 12.71
N THR A 85 -4.02 17.73 13.91
CA THR A 85 -3.22 17.28 15.05
C THR A 85 -4.05 16.46 16.04
N LEU A 86 -3.69 15.19 16.23
CA LEU A 86 -4.48 14.23 17.02
C LEU A 86 -4.02 14.07 18.48
N GLU A 87 -3.05 14.85 18.93
CA GLU A 87 -2.49 14.72 20.29
C GLU A 87 -3.57 14.94 21.37
N ILE A 88 -4.36 16.01 21.23
CA ILE A 88 -5.46 16.34 22.15
C ILE A 88 -6.59 15.29 22.11
N PHE A 89 -6.75 14.58 20.98
CA PHE A 89 -7.80 13.59 20.81
C PHE A 89 -7.56 12.36 21.68
N LYS A 90 -6.29 11.94 21.80
CA LYS A 90 -5.92 10.82 22.67
C LYS A 90 -6.34 11.11 24.11
N GLU A 91 -6.10 12.33 24.59
CA GLU A 91 -6.48 12.73 25.95
C GLU A 91 -8.00 12.72 26.15
N HIS A 92 -8.77 13.27 25.19
CA HIS A 92 -10.24 13.23 25.23
C HIS A 92 -10.80 11.80 25.25
N ILE A 93 -10.24 10.90 24.43
CA ILE A 93 -10.68 9.50 24.34
C ILE A 93 -10.36 8.73 25.63
N HIS A 94 -9.16 8.91 26.19
CA HIS A 94 -8.75 8.21 27.41
C HIS A 94 -9.65 8.56 28.61
N ASN A 95 -10.11 9.81 28.67
CA ASN A 95 -11.00 10.32 29.71
C ASN A 95 -12.48 9.91 29.56
N LEU A 96 -12.85 9.18 28.50
CA LEU A 96 -14.21 8.69 28.32
C LEU A 96 -14.60 7.67 29.39
N GLN A 97 -15.84 7.79 29.86
CA GLN A 97 -16.51 6.88 30.78
C GLN A 97 -17.86 6.46 30.22
N ALA A 98 -18.18 5.18 30.35
CA ALA A 98 -19.43 4.59 29.87
C ALA A 98 -20.60 4.93 30.79
N THR A 99 -21.59 5.67 30.27
CA THR A 99 -22.77 6.13 31.01
C THR A 99 -23.97 6.26 30.06
N GLY A 100 -25.20 6.19 30.55
CA GLY A 100 -26.38 6.51 29.74
C GLY A 100 -26.79 5.43 28.71
N ARG A 101 -27.67 5.81 27.77
CA ARG A 101 -28.29 4.95 26.75
C ARG A 101 -27.81 5.32 25.36
N THR A 102 -27.65 4.36 24.46
CA THR A 102 -27.14 4.62 23.10
C THR A 102 -28.15 5.36 22.22
N VAL A 103 -27.73 6.51 21.66
CA VAL A 103 -28.47 7.34 20.67
C VAL A 103 -27.70 7.44 19.34
N LEU A 104 -27.49 6.28 18.71
CA LEU A 104 -26.65 6.11 17.52
C LEU A 104 -27.13 6.93 16.31
N TYR A 105 -28.42 6.92 16.01
CA TYR A 105 -28.93 7.59 14.81
C TYR A 105 -28.95 9.11 14.96
N ASP A 106 -29.17 9.62 16.18
CA ASP A 106 -29.04 11.05 16.47
C ASP A 106 -27.57 11.49 16.37
N ALA A 107 -26.62 10.65 16.79
CA ALA A 107 -25.20 10.91 16.61
C ALA A 107 -24.78 10.97 15.13
N LEU A 108 -25.33 10.07 14.30
CA LEU A 108 -25.15 10.13 12.85
C LEU A 108 -25.74 11.41 12.25
N ASP A 109 -26.92 11.86 12.69
CA ASP A 109 -27.56 13.08 12.19
C ASP A 109 -26.76 14.36 12.55
N LEU A 110 -26.21 14.42 13.77
CA LEU A 110 -25.27 15.48 14.14
C LEU A 110 -24.02 15.41 13.26
N GLY A 111 -23.51 14.21 13.00
CA GLY A 111 -22.32 14.01 12.19
C GLY A 111 -22.47 14.50 10.75
N ILE A 112 -23.66 14.33 10.16
CA ILE A 112 -24.00 14.92 8.86
C ILE A 112 -23.85 16.43 8.92
N SER A 113 -24.45 17.05 9.93
CA SER A 113 -24.43 18.51 10.10
C SER A 113 -23.02 19.08 10.24
N GLU A 114 -22.13 18.39 10.96
CA GLU A 114 -20.72 18.81 11.10
C GLU A 114 -19.91 18.61 9.81
N LEU A 115 -20.06 17.47 9.13
CA LEU A 115 -19.33 17.18 7.90
C LEU A 115 -19.78 18.04 6.71
N GLU A 116 -21.07 18.41 6.63
CA GLU A 116 -21.56 19.34 5.63
C GLU A 116 -20.87 20.71 5.71
N LYS A 117 -20.50 21.18 6.92
CA LYS A 117 -19.72 22.41 7.08
C LYS A 117 -18.35 22.29 6.43
N VAL A 118 -17.71 21.12 6.56
CA VAL A 118 -16.43 20.82 5.92
C VAL A 118 -16.59 20.73 4.40
N GLY A 119 -17.60 20.01 3.91
CA GLY A 119 -17.88 19.86 2.48
C GLY A 119 -18.21 21.18 1.78
N LYS A 120 -18.90 22.10 2.45
CA LYS A 120 -19.13 23.47 1.93
C LYS A 120 -17.84 24.25 1.75
N ARG A 121 -16.87 24.06 2.64
CA ARG A 121 -15.56 24.73 2.59
C ARG A 121 -14.58 24.06 1.63
N PHE A 122 -14.63 22.73 1.55
CA PHE A 122 -13.75 21.90 0.72
C PHE A 122 -14.59 20.93 -0.11
N PRO A 123 -15.09 21.36 -1.29
CA PRO A 123 -16.01 20.56 -2.11
C PRO A 123 -15.45 19.23 -2.61
N ASP A 124 -14.13 19.15 -2.82
CA ASP A 124 -13.44 17.93 -3.28
C ASP A 124 -13.07 16.98 -2.13
N CYS A 125 -13.35 17.35 -0.88
CA CYS A 125 -13.02 16.57 0.29
C CYS A 125 -13.99 15.38 0.45
N ARG A 126 -13.44 14.17 0.63
CA ARG A 126 -14.25 12.99 0.93
C ARG A 126 -14.78 13.08 2.35
N LEU A 127 -16.09 12.95 2.54
CA LEU A 127 -16.72 13.04 3.85
C LEU A 127 -17.00 11.64 4.40
N ARG A 128 -16.54 11.37 5.62
CA ARG A 128 -16.64 10.05 6.24
C ARG A 128 -17.01 10.16 7.71
N ILE A 129 -17.90 9.28 8.13
CA ILE A 129 -18.16 8.97 9.54
C ILE A 129 -17.53 7.62 9.85
N MET A 130 -16.77 7.53 10.94
CA MET A 130 -16.27 6.28 11.50
C MET A 130 -16.92 6.07 12.88
N CYS A 131 -17.82 5.09 12.97
CA CYS A 131 -18.61 4.83 14.16
C CYS A 131 -18.04 3.64 14.94
N LEU A 132 -17.63 3.88 16.19
CA LEU A 132 -17.12 2.89 17.13
C LEU A 132 -18.19 2.66 18.20
N THR A 133 -18.91 1.54 18.12
CA THR A 133 -20.13 1.30 18.93
C THR A 133 -20.37 -0.18 19.16
N ASP A 134 -21.17 -0.53 20.17
CA ASP A 134 -21.69 -1.90 20.31
C ASP A 134 -22.91 -2.19 19.44
N GLY A 135 -23.39 -1.17 18.73
CA GLY A 135 -24.41 -1.28 17.70
C GLY A 135 -25.84 -1.35 18.22
N ASN A 136 -26.14 -1.15 19.49
CA ASN A 136 -27.53 -1.03 19.91
C ASN A 136 -28.00 0.43 19.85
N ASP A 137 -29.24 0.67 19.43
CA ASP A 137 -29.88 1.97 19.60
C ASP A 137 -31.12 1.81 20.47
N PHE A 138 -31.22 2.61 21.54
CA PHE A 138 -32.32 2.51 22.52
C PHE A 138 -33.09 3.81 22.70
N GLY A 139 -32.66 4.91 22.07
CA GLY A 139 -33.16 6.23 22.42
C GLY A 139 -33.10 7.27 21.32
N SER A 140 -32.71 6.93 20.09
CA SER A 140 -32.66 7.93 19.04
C SER A 140 -34.07 8.41 18.66
N ALA A 141 -34.24 9.72 18.53
CA ALA A 141 -35.44 10.29 17.92
C ALA A 141 -35.44 10.10 16.40
N THR A 142 -34.25 10.09 15.80
CA THR A 142 -34.04 9.92 14.37
C THR A 142 -34.23 8.46 13.94
N LYS A 143 -34.94 8.26 12.83
CA LYS A 143 -35.17 6.92 12.27
C LYS A 143 -34.02 6.46 11.36
N PRO A 144 -33.69 5.16 11.32
CA PRO A 144 -32.60 4.62 10.51
C PRO A 144 -32.69 4.96 9.02
N VAL A 145 -33.89 4.83 8.43
CA VAL A 145 -34.10 5.13 7.01
C VAL A 145 -33.90 6.62 6.71
N ALA A 146 -34.39 7.49 7.60
CA ALA A 146 -34.29 8.94 7.41
C ALA A 146 -32.82 9.39 7.45
N VAL A 147 -32.04 8.92 8.42
CA VAL A 147 -30.61 9.25 8.49
C VAL A 147 -29.83 8.67 7.32
N THR A 148 -30.18 7.45 6.86
CA THR A 148 -29.55 6.83 5.67
C THR A 148 -29.75 7.67 4.42
N THR A 149 -30.98 8.14 4.17
CA THR A 149 -31.26 8.99 3.00
C THR A 149 -30.49 10.31 3.07
N LYS A 150 -30.41 10.94 4.26
CA LYS A 150 -29.62 12.17 4.44
C LYS A 150 -28.13 11.95 4.17
N LEU A 151 -27.54 10.87 4.71
CA LEU A 151 -26.13 10.50 4.49
C LEU A 151 -25.84 10.33 3.00
N MET A 152 -26.69 9.60 2.28
CA MET A 152 -26.54 9.38 0.84
C MET A 152 -26.67 10.67 0.05
N SER A 153 -27.63 11.53 0.39
CA SER A 153 -27.82 12.83 -0.28
C SER A 153 -26.64 13.79 -0.08
N SER A 154 -25.97 13.67 1.06
CA SER A 154 -24.80 14.49 1.42
C SER A 154 -23.47 13.87 0.96
N ASN A 155 -23.53 12.72 0.29
CA ASN A 155 -22.35 11.96 -0.14
C ASN A 155 -21.39 11.61 1.01
N ILE A 156 -21.93 11.31 2.20
CA ILE A 156 -21.16 10.95 3.39
C ILE A 156 -21.12 9.43 3.51
N ILE A 157 -19.92 8.88 3.61
CA ILE A 157 -19.67 7.44 3.78
C ILE A 157 -19.67 7.09 5.27
N VAL A 158 -20.34 6.01 5.66
CA VAL A 158 -20.33 5.52 7.06
C VAL A 158 -19.59 4.19 7.16
N ASP A 159 -18.49 4.20 7.88
CA ASP A 159 -17.88 2.97 8.37
C ASP A 159 -18.31 2.68 9.80
N ALA A 160 -18.70 1.44 10.07
CA ALA A 160 -19.09 0.99 11.39
C ALA A 160 -18.13 -0.10 11.88
N ILE A 161 -17.64 0.04 13.10
CA ILE A 161 -16.86 -0.98 13.81
C ILE A 161 -17.71 -1.38 15.01
N ILE A 162 -18.32 -2.55 14.90
CA ILE A 162 -19.18 -3.11 15.96
C ILE A 162 -18.29 -3.88 16.94
N VAL A 163 -18.27 -3.43 18.18
CA VAL A 163 -17.59 -4.10 19.30
C VAL A 163 -18.60 -4.90 20.14
N GLY A 164 -18.22 -6.07 20.62
CA GLY A 164 -19.13 -6.94 21.37
C GLY A 164 -19.89 -7.96 20.53
N LYS A 165 -20.83 -8.64 21.20
CA LYS A 165 -21.48 -9.85 20.68
C LYS A 165 -22.68 -9.56 19.78
N VAL A 166 -23.26 -8.38 19.89
CA VAL A 166 -24.53 -8.03 19.25
C VAL A 166 -24.35 -7.94 17.73
N GLU A 167 -25.35 -8.42 16.99
CA GLU A 167 -25.44 -8.19 15.55
C GLU A 167 -26.33 -6.99 15.27
N ASN A 168 -25.84 -6.02 14.50
CA ASN A 168 -26.66 -4.92 14.01
C ASN A 168 -26.71 -4.93 12.49
N ASN A 169 -27.76 -5.57 11.97
CA ASN A 169 -28.04 -5.63 10.54
C ASN A 169 -28.49 -4.27 9.96
N VAL A 170 -29.05 -3.38 10.79
CA VAL A 170 -29.49 -2.04 10.37
C VAL A 170 -28.29 -1.17 10.11
N LEU A 171 -27.38 -1.00 11.08
CA LEU A 171 -26.15 -0.22 10.92
C LEU A 171 -25.27 -0.79 9.79
N ARG A 172 -25.20 -2.13 9.65
CA ARG A 172 -24.57 -2.78 8.49
C ARG A 172 -25.22 -2.33 7.18
N GLY A 173 -26.55 -2.26 7.13
CA GLY A 173 -27.30 -1.74 6.00
C GLY A 173 -26.97 -0.29 5.68
N ILE A 174 -26.88 0.58 6.70
CA ILE A 174 -26.51 2.01 6.54
C ILE A 174 -25.11 2.14 5.95
N SER A 175 -24.12 1.43 6.52
CA SER A 175 -22.74 1.44 6.01
C SER A 175 -22.68 0.99 4.56
N ASN A 176 -23.34 -0.11 4.21
CA ASN A 176 -23.35 -0.59 2.82
C ASN A 176 -24.10 0.36 1.87
N ALA A 177 -25.21 0.96 2.28
CA ALA A 177 -25.98 1.91 1.48
C ALA A 177 -25.17 3.17 1.14
N THR A 178 -24.39 3.66 2.09
CA THR A 178 -23.51 4.82 1.91
C THR A 178 -22.21 4.51 1.16
N GLY A 179 -21.93 3.22 0.89
CA GLY A 179 -20.70 2.77 0.23
C GLY A 179 -19.51 2.56 1.18
N GLY A 180 -19.75 2.56 2.49
CA GLY A 180 -18.77 2.23 3.53
C GLY A 180 -18.71 0.74 3.85
N CYS A 181 -18.05 0.41 4.96
CA CYS A 181 -17.84 -0.94 5.45
C CYS A 181 -18.36 -1.10 6.88
N CYS A 182 -18.85 -2.29 7.21
CA CYS A 182 -19.27 -2.65 8.56
C CYS A 182 -18.44 -3.83 9.04
N PHE A 183 -17.58 -3.59 10.01
CA PHE A 183 -16.67 -4.58 10.59
C PHE A 183 -17.19 -5.07 11.93
N LYS A 184 -16.91 -6.34 12.24
CA LYS A 184 -17.17 -6.93 13.56
C LYS A 184 -15.96 -7.79 13.96
N PRO A 185 -14.87 -7.16 14.46
CA PRO A 185 -13.71 -7.92 14.92
C PRO A 185 -14.12 -8.86 16.05
N LYS A 186 -13.66 -10.11 16.01
CA LYS A 186 -14.00 -11.13 17.03
C LYS A 186 -13.00 -11.18 18.19
N THR A 187 -11.83 -10.57 18.03
CA THR A 187 -10.75 -10.55 19.01
C THR A 187 -10.03 -9.20 18.98
N SER A 188 -9.33 -8.87 20.07
CA SER A 188 -8.47 -7.68 20.16
C SER A 188 -7.47 -7.64 18.99
N LYS A 189 -6.81 -8.77 18.73
CA LYS A 189 -5.85 -8.94 17.61
C LYS A 189 -6.47 -8.65 16.24
N ALA A 190 -7.70 -9.13 15.98
CA ALA A 190 -8.39 -8.85 14.72
C ALA A 190 -8.76 -7.37 14.59
N GLY A 191 -9.17 -6.73 15.68
CA GLY A 191 -9.44 -5.28 15.72
C GLY A 191 -8.19 -4.45 15.44
N LEU A 192 -7.06 -4.75 16.09
CA LEU A 192 -5.81 -4.04 15.85
C LEU A 192 -5.35 -4.20 14.39
N LYS A 193 -5.39 -5.42 13.85
CA LYS A 193 -5.05 -5.71 12.45
C LYS A 193 -5.93 -4.94 11.46
N LEU A 194 -7.21 -4.76 11.77
CA LEU A 194 -8.12 -3.96 10.95
C LEU A 194 -7.65 -2.50 10.85
N PHE A 195 -7.19 -1.91 11.95
CA PHE A 195 -6.70 -0.53 11.99
C PHE A 195 -5.25 -0.35 11.52
N GLU A 196 -4.54 -1.44 11.19
CA GLU A 196 -3.27 -1.38 10.46
C GLU A 196 -3.48 -1.25 8.94
N MET A 197 -4.68 -1.56 8.42
CA MET A 197 -4.97 -1.53 6.99
C MET A 197 -5.12 -0.09 6.47
N GLU A 198 -4.31 0.31 5.49
CA GLU A 198 -4.41 1.62 4.83
C GLU A 198 -5.79 1.87 4.22
N THR A 199 -6.43 0.82 3.70
CA THR A 199 -7.81 0.93 3.22
C THR A 199 -8.75 1.31 4.36
N VAL A 200 -8.60 0.79 5.58
CA VAL A 200 -9.43 1.21 6.71
C VAL A 200 -9.11 2.65 7.12
N LEU A 201 -7.84 3.05 7.09
CA LEU A 201 -7.41 4.39 7.50
C LEU A 201 -7.86 5.49 6.52
N SER A 202 -7.80 5.28 5.21
CA SER A 202 -8.15 6.28 4.20
C SER A 202 -9.04 5.73 3.08
N LEU A 203 -10.06 6.50 2.69
CA LEU A 203 -10.91 6.21 1.54
C LEU A 203 -10.18 6.36 0.20
N GLU A 204 -9.09 7.15 0.12
CA GLU A 204 -8.28 7.28 -1.09
C GLU A 204 -7.67 5.94 -1.52
N MET A 205 -7.41 5.06 -0.54
CA MET A 205 -6.81 3.75 -0.76
C MET A 205 -7.85 2.68 -1.12
N ARG A 206 -9.15 2.97 -1.09
CA ARG A 206 -10.22 1.99 -1.33
C ARG A 206 -10.76 2.06 -2.75
N LYS A 207 -11.06 0.89 -3.30
CA LYS A 207 -11.92 0.80 -4.47
C LYS A 207 -13.34 1.24 -4.09
N PRO A 208 -13.94 2.24 -4.77
CA PRO A 208 -15.29 2.70 -4.43
C PRO A 208 -16.33 1.58 -4.56
N LYS A 209 -17.16 1.39 -3.54
CA LYS A 209 -18.33 0.50 -3.62
C LYS A 209 -19.40 1.12 -4.52
N GLN A 210 -20.17 0.28 -5.21
CA GLN A 210 -21.29 0.73 -6.03
C GLN A 210 -22.37 1.37 -5.15
N LYS A 211 -22.70 2.63 -5.44
CA LYS A 211 -23.78 3.35 -4.75
C LYS A 211 -25.13 2.83 -5.24
N ILE A 212 -26.04 2.64 -4.29
CA ILE A 212 -27.41 2.23 -4.57
C ILE A 212 -28.28 3.49 -4.71
N ASN A 213 -29.34 3.41 -5.51
CA ASN A 213 -30.30 4.50 -5.60
C ASN A 213 -31.07 4.66 -4.27
N PRO A 214 -31.06 5.85 -3.63
CA PRO A 214 -31.79 6.11 -2.39
C PRO A 214 -33.28 5.73 -2.44
N SER A 215 -33.92 5.80 -3.61
CA SER A 215 -35.35 5.47 -3.77
C SER A 215 -35.71 4.01 -3.46
N LEU A 216 -34.72 3.11 -3.41
CA LEU A 216 -34.90 1.70 -3.08
C LEU A 216 -35.05 1.47 -1.56
N ILE A 217 -34.62 2.43 -0.73
CA ILE A 217 -34.64 2.33 0.73
C ILE A 217 -35.93 2.96 1.26
N LYS A 218 -37.02 2.17 1.29
CA LYS A 218 -38.34 2.65 1.72
C LYS A 218 -38.69 2.32 3.18
N SER A 219 -38.06 1.28 3.73
CA SER A 219 -38.29 0.80 5.09
C SER A 219 -37.01 0.20 5.66
N GLU A 220 -36.96 0.05 6.97
CA GLU A 220 -35.83 -0.59 7.67
C GLU A 220 -35.66 -2.05 7.26
N ILE A 221 -36.76 -2.79 7.13
CA ILE A 221 -36.77 -4.16 6.62
C ILE A 221 -36.21 -4.20 5.20
N GLY A 222 -36.59 -3.23 4.35
CA GLY A 222 -36.05 -3.10 3.01
C GLY A 222 -34.54 -2.82 2.99
N LEU A 223 -34.06 -1.93 3.87
CA LEU A 223 -32.64 -1.63 4.03
C LEU A 223 -31.84 -2.89 4.40
N VAL A 224 -32.31 -3.66 5.37
CA VAL A 224 -31.66 -4.90 5.80
C VAL A 224 -31.73 -5.95 4.69
N ALA A 225 -32.89 -6.11 4.04
CA ALA A 225 -33.10 -7.11 2.99
C ALA A 225 -32.19 -6.89 1.77
N LEU A 226 -31.95 -5.63 1.38
CA LEU A 226 -31.04 -5.29 0.27
C LEU A 226 -29.62 -5.84 0.47
N PHE A 227 -29.20 -6.01 1.73
CA PHE A 227 -27.86 -6.45 2.10
C PHE A 227 -27.86 -7.73 2.94
N ALA A 228 -28.95 -8.51 2.90
CA ALA A 228 -29.05 -9.74 3.69
C ALA A 228 -27.96 -10.77 3.33
N ASN A 229 -27.57 -10.82 2.05
CA ASN A 229 -26.53 -11.72 1.54
C ASN A 229 -25.10 -11.21 1.81
N ARG A 230 -24.92 -10.01 2.36
CA ARG A 230 -23.61 -9.46 2.70
C ARG A 230 -23.39 -9.56 4.20
N GLY A 231 -22.38 -10.34 4.58
CA GLY A 231 -21.89 -10.41 5.95
C GLY A 231 -21.17 -9.12 6.38
N TYR A 232 -20.54 -9.18 7.55
CA TYR A 232 -19.59 -8.13 7.97
C TYR A 232 -18.37 -8.14 7.04
N ASP A 233 -17.86 -6.96 6.73
CA ASP A 233 -16.63 -6.82 5.95
C ASP A 233 -15.45 -7.33 6.78
N GLU A 234 -14.54 -8.07 6.15
CA GLU A 234 -13.25 -8.46 6.76
C GLU A 234 -12.15 -7.44 6.44
N LYS A 235 -12.15 -6.93 5.20
CA LYS A 235 -11.25 -5.89 4.70
C LYS A 235 -11.88 -5.15 3.52
N PRO A 236 -11.64 -3.84 3.34
CA PRO A 236 -12.00 -3.16 2.10
C PRO A 236 -11.07 -3.54 0.93
N GLU A 237 -11.61 -3.57 -0.29
CA GLU A 237 -10.82 -3.73 -1.51
C GLU A 237 -9.91 -2.52 -1.77
N VAL A 238 -8.67 -2.77 -2.17
CA VAL A 238 -7.65 -1.75 -2.46
C VAL A 238 -7.92 -1.11 -3.82
N ALA A 239 -7.79 0.22 -3.90
CA ALA A 239 -7.71 0.92 -5.17
C ALA A 239 -6.30 0.74 -5.75
N LEU A 240 -6.19 -0.07 -6.80
CA LEU A 240 -4.97 -0.16 -7.60
C LEU A 240 -4.88 1.04 -8.55
N PRO A 241 -3.67 1.60 -8.78
CA PRO A 241 -3.52 2.70 -9.73
C PRO A 241 -3.88 2.24 -11.14
N SER A 242 -4.60 3.09 -11.88
CA SER A 242 -5.01 2.80 -13.27
C SER A 242 -3.82 2.50 -14.18
N GLY A 243 -2.63 3.05 -13.86
CA GLY A 243 -1.39 2.82 -14.58
C GLY A 243 -0.96 1.35 -14.68
N LEU A 244 -1.42 0.48 -13.77
CA LEU A 244 -1.12 -0.96 -13.84
C LEU A 244 -1.70 -1.65 -15.08
N ASN A 245 -2.74 -1.08 -15.69
CA ASN A 245 -3.34 -1.61 -16.91
C ASN A 245 -2.73 -1.01 -18.18
N ASN A 246 -1.80 -0.06 -18.05
CA ASN A 246 -1.16 0.55 -19.21
C ASN A 246 -0.22 -0.46 -19.88
N LYS A 247 -0.14 -0.39 -21.22
CA LYS A 247 0.91 -1.08 -21.97
C LYS A 247 2.28 -0.53 -21.53
N VAL A 248 3.24 -1.43 -21.38
CA VAL A 248 4.61 -1.12 -21.01
C VAL A 248 5.57 -1.48 -22.14
N THR A 249 6.76 -0.90 -22.11
CA THR A 249 7.80 -1.17 -23.11
C THR A 249 9.16 -1.35 -22.44
N GLY A 250 10.12 -1.91 -23.18
CA GLY A 250 11.50 -2.05 -22.70
C GLY A 250 12.19 -0.69 -22.51
N THR A 251 13.17 -0.65 -21.61
CA THR A 251 13.91 0.59 -21.27
C THR A 251 14.55 1.25 -22.49
N GLU A 252 15.07 0.45 -23.45
CA GLU A 252 15.67 0.96 -24.68
C GLU A 252 14.67 1.76 -25.54
N ASN A 253 13.50 1.18 -25.81
CA ASN A 253 12.47 1.78 -26.66
C ASN A 253 11.88 3.04 -25.99
N ALA A 254 11.62 2.97 -24.68
CA ALA A 254 11.18 4.13 -23.90
C ALA A 254 12.19 5.29 -23.99
N LEU A 255 13.49 5.00 -23.83
CA LEU A 255 14.56 6.00 -23.93
C LEU A 255 14.67 6.59 -25.33
N LYS A 256 14.67 5.77 -26.39
CA LYS A 256 14.73 6.25 -27.78
C LYS A 256 13.58 7.21 -28.08
N LYS A 257 12.34 6.83 -27.72
CA LYS A 257 11.14 7.66 -27.89
C LYS A 257 11.27 8.99 -27.13
N LYS A 258 11.64 8.95 -25.85
CA LYS A 258 11.74 10.17 -25.01
C LYS A 258 12.87 11.11 -25.42
N ILE A 259 14.02 10.57 -25.85
CA ILE A 259 15.12 11.38 -26.39
C ILE A 259 14.68 12.09 -27.68
N GLN A 260 13.92 11.43 -28.55
CA GLN A 260 13.38 12.05 -29.76
C GLN A 260 12.36 13.16 -29.42
N GLU A 261 11.43 12.91 -28.49
CA GLU A 261 10.48 13.92 -28.01
C GLU A 261 11.19 15.14 -27.38
N SER A 262 12.31 14.93 -26.68
CA SER A 262 13.08 16.00 -26.05
C SER A 262 13.69 16.99 -27.05
N LYS A 263 13.92 16.57 -28.31
CA LYS A 263 14.41 17.45 -29.38
C LYS A 263 13.34 18.44 -29.86
N SER A 264 12.07 18.15 -29.60
CA SER A 264 10.93 18.89 -30.16
C SER A 264 10.27 19.88 -29.18
N GLY A 265 10.72 19.99 -27.91
CA GLY A 265 10.07 20.86 -26.93
C GLY A 265 10.83 21.10 -25.61
N ARG A 266 10.26 21.93 -24.72
CA ARG A 266 10.78 22.17 -23.37
C ARG A 266 10.42 20.99 -22.45
N PHE A 267 11.42 20.22 -22.04
CA PHE A 267 11.29 19.23 -20.97
C PHE A 267 11.18 19.93 -19.60
N LEU A 268 10.27 19.45 -18.74
CA LEU A 268 10.27 19.82 -17.33
C LEU A 268 11.50 19.23 -16.64
N GLU A 269 11.94 19.84 -15.53
CA GLU A 269 13.09 19.36 -14.76
C GLU A 269 12.89 17.92 -14.24
N LYS A 270 11.68 17.60 -13.80
CA LYS A 270 11.27 16.25 -13.42
C LYS A 270 11.52 15.24 -14.54
N ASP A 271 11.11 15.56 -15.77
CA ASP A 271 11.23 14.63 -16.90
C ASP A 271 12.70 14.38 -17.27
N LYS A 272 13.57 15.38 -17.09
CA LYS A 272 15.02 15.21 -17.27
C LYS A 272 15.59 14.24 -16.24
N ARG A 273 15.22 14.41 -14.96
CA ARG A 273 15.63 13.48 -13.89
C ARG A 273 15.15 12.06 -14.19
N LEU A 274 13.89 11.87 -14.59
CA LEU A 274 13.35 10.55 -14.94
C LEU A 274 14.10 9.90 -16.11
N LEU A 275 14.47 10.69 -17.11
CA LEU A 275 15.25 10.23 -18.25
C LEU A 275 16.66 9.77 -17.80
N GLU A 276 17.28 10.49 -16.88
CA GLU A 276 18.59 10.12 -16.29
C GLU A 276 18.51 8.84 -15.47
N GLU A 277 17.46 8.68 -14.65
CA GLU A 277 17.20 7.47 -13.87
C GLU A 277 17.04 6.25 -14.79
N LEU A 278 16.16 6.35 -15.80
CA LEU A 278 15.90 5.27 -16.73
C LEU A 278 17.16 4.93 -17.56
N LYS A 279 17.94 5.94 -17.95
CA LYS A 279 19.20 5.75 -18.66
C LYS A 279 20.25 5.04 -17.79
N SER A 280 20.32 5.38 -16.51
CA SER A 280 21.19 4.71 -15.53
C SER A 280 20.81 3.23 -15.43
N LEU A 281 19.53 2.94 -15.22
CA LEU A 281 19.00 1.58 -15.11
C LEU A 281 19.11 0.78 -16.42
N HIS A 282 18.98 1.42 -17.57
CA HIS A 282 19.22 0.76 -18.86
C HIS A 282 20.70 0.38 -19.01
N CYS A 283 21.62 1.30 -18.71
CA CYS A 283 23.06 1.04 -18.92
C CYS A 283 23.62 0.04 -17.88
N ASP A 284 23.16 0.12 -16.64
CA ASP A 284 23.62 -0.68 -15.50
C ASP A 284 22.42 -1.22 -14.69
N PRO A 285 21.67 -2.19 -15.26
CA PRO A 285 20.47 -2.73 -14.64
C PRO A 285 20.80 -3.50 -13.38
N HIS A 286 19.79 -3.59 -12.50
CA HIS A 286 19.87 -4.45 -11.33
C HIS A 286 19.86 -5.93 -11.78
N PRO A 287 20.73 -6.81 -11.23
CA PRO A 287 20.79 -8.22 -11.67
C PRO A 287 19.48 -9.00 -11.47
N PHE A 288 18.64 -8.56 -10.54
CA PHE A 288 17.38 -9.23 -10.18
C PHE A 288 16.13 -8.42 -10.51
N CYS A 289 16.25 -7.22 -11.11
CA CYS A 289 15.07 -6.39 -11.42
C CYS A 289 15.01 -6.01 -12.89
N THR A 290 13.85 -6.25 -13.52
CA THR A 290 13.52 -5.74 -14.85
C THR A 290 12.59 -4.53 -14.71
N VAL A 291 12.94 -3.41 -15.34
CA VAL A 291 12.16 -2.16 -15.30
C VAL A 291 11.45 -1.96 -16.64
N LEU A 292 10.14 -1.72 -16.59
CA LEU A 292 9.24 -1.63 -17.74
C LEU A 292 8.41 -0.33 -17.64
N PRO A 293 8.89 0.80 -18.24
CA PRO A 293 8.15 2.04 -18.27
C PRO A 293 6.83 1.93 -19.03
N SER A 294 5.79 2.63 -18.58
CA SER A 294 4.53 2.73 -19.32
C SER A 294 4.70 3.55 -20.61
N GLU A 295 4.06 3.08 -21.69
CA GLU A 295 4.10 3.74 -23.00
C GLU A 295 3.31 5.06 -23.03
N SER A 296 2.26 5.16 -22.20
CA SER A 296 1.32 6.29 -22.12
C SER A 296 1.67 7.27 -21.00
N ASP A 297 2.27 6.79 -19.90
CA ASP A 297 2.68 7.62 -18.76
C ASP A 297 4.12 7.31 -18.34
N PHE A 298 5.06 8.17 -18.71
CA PHE A 298 6.48 7.99 -18.38
C PHE A 298 6.78 8.09 -16.88
N THR A 299 5.83 8.59 -16.08
CA THR A 299 5.94 8.68 -14.63
C THR A 299 5.48 7.40 -13.91
N PHE A 300 5.02 6.38 -14.65
CA PHE A 300 4.59 5.10 -14.10
C PHE A 300 5.42 3.95 -14.67
N TRP A 301 6.14 3.23 -13.82
CA TRP A 301 6.96 2.08 -14.23
C TRP A 301 6.50 0.81 -13.54
N LYS A 302 6.39 -0.28 -14.29
CA LYS A 302 6.30 -1.63 -13.72
C LYS A 302 7.70 -2.17 -13.49
N ILE A 303 7.85 -2.98 -12.45
CA ILE A 303 9.12 -3.60 -12.09
C ILE A 303 8.85 -5.07 -11.79
N LEU A 304 9.62 -5.97 -12.40
CA LEU A 304 9.64 -7.38 -12.03
C LEU A 304 10.90 -7.64 -11.20
N MET A 305 10.74 -8.12 -9.97
CA MET A 305 11.84 -8.40 -9.05
C MET A 305 11.88 -9.90 -8.76
N GLN A 306 12.99 -10.55 -9.10
CA GLN A 306 13.24 -11.92 -8.69
C GLN A 306 13.64 -11.95 -7.22
N GLY A 307 13.10 -12.89 -6.46
CA GLY A 307 13.41 -13.06 -5.05
C GLY A 307 14.88 -13.40 -4.84
N PRO A 308 15.50 -12.90 -3.74
CA PRO A 308 16.90 -13.19 -3.47
C PRO A 308 17.16 -14.68 -3.24
N PRO A 309 18.31 -15.22 -3.71
CA PRO A 309 18.69 -16.60 -3.42
C PRO A 309 18.93 -16.77 -1.91
N GLU A 310 18.73 -18.00 -1.40
CA GLU A 310 18.95 -18.34 0.02
C GLU A 310 18.03 -17.57 0.98
N THR A 311 16.86 -17.16 0.48
CA THR A 311 15.78 -16.56 1.26
C THR A 311 14.49 -17.34 1.01
N PRO A 312 13.45 -17.22 1.85
CA PRO A 312 12.16 -17.84 1.56
C PRO A 312 11.51 -17.32 0.27
N TYR A 313 11.99 -16.21 -0.28
CA TYR A 313 11.49 -15.61 -1.51
C TYR A 313 12.17 -16.16 -2.77
N GLU A 314 13.18 -17.06 -2.64
CA GLU A 314 13.91 -17.66 -3.75
C GLU A 314 12.96 -18.32 -4.77
N ASP A 315 13.34 -18.26 -6.06
CA ASP A 315 12.56 -18.71 -7.23
C ASP A 315 11.21 -18.00 -7.44
N GLY A 316 10.78 -17.12 -6.52
CA GLY A 316 9.65 -16.22 -6.73
C GLY A 316 9.99 -15.02 -7.63
N VAL A 317 9.00 -14.50 -8.33
CA VAL A 317 9.10 -13.24 -9.08
C VAL A 317 7.92 -12.35 -8.74
N PHE A 318 8.23 -11.16 -8.23
CA PHE A 318 7.27 -10.20 -7.69
C PHE A 318 7.10 -9.03 -8.65
N GLU A 319 5.85 -8.71 -9.01
CA GLU A 319 5.51 -7.46 -9.70
C GLU A 319 5.41 -6.32 -8.67
N LEU A 320 6.08 -5.22 -8.96
CA LEU A 320 5.98 -3.95 -8.26
C LEU A 320 5.59 -2.86 -9.27
N TYR A 321 5.08 -1.74 -8.75
CA TYR A 321 5.02 -0.51 -9.53
C TYR A 321 5.73 0.64 -8.82
N CYS A 322 6.21 1.57 -9.63
CA CYS A 322 6.79 2.84 -9.22
C CYS A 322 5.99 3.97 -9.87
N GLN A 323 5.53 4.94 -9.07
CA GLN A 323 4.89 6.17 -9.54
C GLN A 323 5.68 7.39 -9.06
N PHE A 324 6.14 8.20 -10.00
CA PHE A 324 6.81 9.46 -9.72
C PHE A 324 5.78 10.58 -9.52
N GLY A 325 5.73 11.15 -8.31
CA GLY A 325 4.80 12.22 -7.95
C GLY A 325 5.13 13.57 -8.60
N ALA A 326 4.29 14.57 -8.34
CA ALA A 326 4.52 15.94 -8.81
C ALA A 326 5.77 16.58 -8.19
N ASP A 327 6.07 16.22 -6.94
CA ASP A 327 7.18 16.77 -6.15
C ASP A 327 8.51 16.00 -6.34
N TYR A 328 8.57 15.01 -7.24
CA TYR A 328 9.81 14.26 -7.48
C TYR A 328 10.85 15.13 -8.21
N PRO A 329 12.15 15.13 -7.80
CA PRO A 329 12.81 14.26 -6.82
C PRO A 329 12.94 14.86 -5.40
N VAL A 330 12.21 15.93 -5.07
CA VAL A 330 12.23 16.46 -3.70
C VAL A 330 11.58 15.47 -2.73
N LYS A 331 10.51 14.81 -3.16
CA LYS A 331 9.91 13.65 -2.47
C LYS A 331 10.22 12.34 -3.18
N PRO A 332 10.30 11.22 -2.45
CA PRO A 332 10.56 9.91 -3.04
C PRO A 332 9.44 9.49 -3.99
N PRO A 333 9.75 8.62 -4.97
CA PRO A 333 8.72 7.97 -5.75
C PRO A 333 7.95 6.98 -4.88
N LEU A 334 6.68 6.77 -5.23
CA LEU A 334 5.84 5.76 -4.59
C LEU A 334 6.18 4.39 -5.19
N VAL A 335 6.71 3.48 -4.37
CA VAL A 335 6.97 2.08 -4.78
C VAL A 335 6.11 1.14 -3.95
N ARG A 336 5.38 0.23 -4.61
CA ARG A 336 4.56 -0.80 -3.95
C ARG A 336 4.64 -2.14 -4.67
N PHE A 337 4.53 -3.21 -3.90
CA PHE A 337 4.28 -4.56 -4.41
C PHE A 337 2.85 -4.68 -4.96
N VAL A 338 2.72 -5.31 -6.12
CA VAL A 338 1.46 -5.77 -6.69
C VAL A 338 1.24 -7.22 -6.31
N THR A 339 2.27 -8.05 -6.50
CA THR A 339 2.29 -9.43 -6.00
C THR A 339 2.33 -9.40 -4.47
N PRO A 340 1.39 -10.05 -3.76
CA PRO A 340 1.44 -10.13 -2.30
C PRO A 340 2.75 -10.74 -1.82
N VAL A 341 3.29 -10.24 -0.70
CA VAL A 341 4.53 -10.74 -0.09
C VAL A 341 4.30 -10.96 1.39
N TYR A 342 4.62 -12.15 1.89
CA TYR A 342 4.67 -12.43 3.32
C TYR A 342 5.92 -11.80 3.94
N HIS A 343 5.82 -10.55 4.39
CA HIS A 343 6.97 -9.80 4.90
C HIS A 343 6.59 -8.80 6.00
N CYS A 344 7.33 -8.73 7.12
CA CYS A 344 6.96 -7.84 8.24
C CYS A 344 7.02 -6.34 7.90
N ASN A 345 7.89 -5.93 6.98
CA ASN A 345 7.97 -4.56 6.45
C ASN A 345 7.10 -4.28 5.21
N VAL A 346 6.28 -5.24 4.74
CA VAL A 346 5.36 -5.05 3.61
C VAL A 346 3.93 -5.35 4.08
N ASN A 347 3.00 -4.42 3.86
CA ASN A 347 1.61 -4.66 4.28
C ASN A 347 0.78 -5.36 3.20
N SER A 348 -0.47 -5.69 3.54
CA SER A 348 -1.42 -6.37 2.64
C SER A 348 -1.79 -5.61 1.36
N VAL A 349 -1.44 -4.31 1.25
CA VAL A 349 -1.66 -3.50 0.05
C VAL A 349 -0.36 -3.21 -0.71
N GLY A 350 0.73 -3.89 -0.33
CA GLY A 350 2.03 -3.81 -0.96
C GLY A 350 2.86 -2.59 -0.61
N ARG A 351 2.46 -1.77 0.38
CA ARG A 351 3.30 -0.67 0.87
C ARG A 351 4.53 -1.24 1.56
N ILE A 352 5.66 -0.59 1.32
CA ILE A 352 6.96 -0.93 1.88
C ILE A 352 7.29 0.11 2.95
N CYS A 353 7.71 -0.33 4.13
CA CYS A 353 8.32 0.55 5.12
C CYS A 353 9.83 0.37 5.07
N HIS A 354 10.52 1.41 4.63
CA HIS A 354 11.98 1.48 4.64
C HIS A 354 12.38 2.96 4.69
N ASN A 355 13.43 3.28 5.43
CA ASN A 355 13.86 4.67 5.68
C ASN A 355 14.21 5.45 4.40
N ILE A 356 14.56 4.76 3.32
CA ILE A 356 14.89 5.34 2.00
C ILE A 356 13.71 6.06 1.36
N PHE A 357 12.48 5.77 1.79
CA PHE A 357 11.26 6.44 1.34
C PHE A 357 10.79 7.54 2.30
N ASP A 358 11.56 7.86 3.33
CA ASP A 358 11.18 8.81 4.36
C ASP A 358 12.42 9.55 4.91
N ARG A 359 12.80 9.33 6.17
CA ARG A 359 13.86 10.09 6.88
C ARG A 359 15.23 10.08 6.20
N SER A 360 15.57 9.01 5.47
CA SER A 360 16.86 8.91 4.77
C SER A 360 16.79 9.43 3.34
N TYR A 361 15.60 9.76 2.83
CA TYR A 361 15.43 10.20 1.45
C TYR A 361 16.02 11.60 1.21
N ASN A 362 16.66 11.75 0.06
CA ASN A 362 16.98 13.05 -0.51
C ASN A 362 17.05 12.95 -2.04
N ALA A 363 17.01 14.10 -2.74
CA ALA A 363 16.95 14.15 -4.20
C ALA A 363 18.14 13.53 -4.95
N HIS A 364 19.25 13.22 -4.27
CA HIS A 364 20.38 12.52 -4.87
C HIS A 364 20.16 11.01 -4.98
N ILE A 365 19.31 10.44 -4.11
CA ILE A 365 19.01 9.01 -4.13
C ILE A 365 18.40 8.63 -5.47
N THR A 366 19.01 7.65 -6.10
CA THR A 366 18.65 7.12 -7.41
C THR A 366 17.63 5.99 -7.30
N MET A 367 16.93 5.72 -8.40
CA MET A 367 16.08 4.53 -8.50
C MET A 367 16.87 3.23 -8.35
N ARG A 368 18.16 3.22 -8.69
CA ARG A 368 19.02 2.07 -8.46
C ARG A 368 19.17 1.78 -6.97
N GLU A 369 19.49 2.80 -6.17
CA GLU A 369 19.61 2.67 -4.71
C GLU A 369 18.27 2.29 -4.06
N ILE A 370 17.15 2.79 -4.58
CA ILE A 370 15.80 2.40 -4.13
C ILE A 370 15.56 0.90 -4.40
N LEU A 371 15.88 0.40 -5.60
CA LEU A 371 15.73 -1.02 -5.92
C LEU A 371 16.66 -1.90 -5.08
N ASP A 372 17.91 -1.47 -4.87
CA ASP A 372 18.88 -2.17 -4.02
C ASP A 372 18.36 -2.26 -2.57
N ALA A 373 17.75 -1.19 -2.04
CA ALA A 373 17.17 -1.18 -0.70
C ALA A 373 15.95 -2.10 -0.57
N VAL A 374 15.01 -2.08 -1.52
CA VAL A 374 13.84 -2.97 -1.51
C VAL A 374 14.26 -4.43 -1.64
N TYR A 375 15.25 -4.72 -2.50
CA TYR A 375 15.81 -6.07 -2.62
C TYR A 375 16.52 -6.51 -1.34
N GLY A 376 17.31 -5.62 -0.74
CA GLY A 376 18.00 -5.86 0.53
C GLY A 376 17.04 -6.15 1.70
N LEU A 377 15.87 -5.53 1.70
CA LEU A 377 14.83 -5.77 2.72
C LEU A 377 14.33 -7.23 2.70
N LEU A 378 14.21 -7.84 1.51
CA LEU A 378 13.87 -9.26 1.38
C LEU A 378 14.98 -10.20 1.88
N ILE A 379 16.24 -9.74 1.91
CA ILE A 379 17.35 -10.51 2.47
C ILE A 379 17.40 -10.35 3.99
N VAL A 380 17.28 -9.11 4.48
CA VAL A 380 17.38 -8.76 5.89
C VAL A 380 16.15 -7.95 6.31
N PRO A 381 15.07 -8.64 6.75
CA PRO A 381 13.90 -7.95 7.31
C PRO A 381 14.25 -7.11 8.54
N GLU A 382 13.53 -6.00 8.72
CA GLU A 382 13.73 -5.01 9.79
C GLU A 382 12.55 -5.07 10.81
N PRO A 383 12.52 -6.03 11.75
CA PRO A 383 11.37 -6.22 12.65
C PRO A 383 11.19 -5.09 13.68
N GLN A 384 12.15 -4.17 13.80
CA GLN A 384 12.08 -3.02 14.71
C GLN A 384 11.22 -1.87 14.18
N ASP A 385 11.08 -1.77 12.85
CA ASP A 385 10.23 -0.79 12.16
C ASP A 385 9.18 -1.52 11.27
N PRO A 386 8.29 -2.37 11.83
CA PRO A 386 7.41 -3.21 11.03
C PRO A 386 6.11 -2.50 10.59
N LEU A 387 5.59 -2.92 9.43
CA LEU A 387 4.21 -2.62 9.03
C LEU A 387 3.23 -3.64 9.58
N ASP A 388 3.62 -4.91 9.63
CA ASP A 388 2.83 -5.99 10.24
C ASP A 388 3.53 -6.44 11.53
N SER A 389 2.96 -5.98 12.65
CA SER A 389 3.49 -6.25 14.00
C SER A 389 3.46 -7.73 14.36
N ILE A 390 2.50 -8.48 13.81
CA ILE A 390 2.34 -9.92 14.06
C ILE A 390 3.43 -10.70 13.34
N LEU A 391 3.71 -10.34 12.08
CA LEU A 391 4.80 -10.94 11.32
C LEU A 391 6.15 -10.61 11.91
N ALA A 392 6.33 -9.40 12.45
CA ALA A 392 7.55 -9.02 13.16
C ALA A 392 7.77 -9.86 14.42
N GLU A 393 6.72 -10.05 15.22
CA GLU A 393 6.76 -10.93 16.40
C GLU A 393 7.08 -12.38 16.02
N GLU A 394 6.43 -12.92 14.97
CA GLU A 394 6.71 -14.28 14.48
C GLU A 394 8.15 -14.42 13.99
N TYR A 395 8.66 -13.44 13.25
CA TYR A 395 10.06 -13.41 12.79
C TYR A 395 11.06 -13.41 13.94
N MET A 396 10.77 -12.67 15.02
CA MET A 396 11.64 -12.57 16.19
C MET A 396 11.56 -13.80 17.11
N THR A 397 10.40 -14.43 17.21
CA THR A 397 10.15 -15.53 18.18
C THR A 397 10.19 -16.92 17.56
N SER A 398 9.92 -17.06 16.27
CA SER A 398 9.74 -18.34 15.56
C SER A 398 10.20 -18.22 14.11
N ARG A 399 11.51 -18.01 13.92
CA ARG A 399 12.12 -17.75 12.61
C ARG A 399 11.86 -18.85 11.57
N GLU A 400 11.95 -20.11 11.96
CA GLU A 400 11.72 -21.25 11.06
C GLU A 400 10.29 -21.24 10.49
N LYS A 401 9.29 -21.00 11.36
CA LYS A 401 7.89 -20.92 10.96
C LYS A 401 7.65 -19.75 10.01
N TYR A 402 8.22 -18.59 10.30
CA TYR A 402 8.14 -17.41 9.43
C TYR A 402 8.67 -17.73 8.02
N GLU A 403 9.85 -18.36 7.94
CA GLU A 403 10.47 -18.71 6.66
C GLU A 403 9.68 -19.79 5.90
N GLU A 404 9.12 -20.78 6.60
CA GLU A 404 8.26 -21.80 6.01
C GLU A 404 6.99 -21.21 5.40
N GLU A 405 6.27 -20.36 6.14
CA GLU A 405 5.06 -19.69 5.64
C GLU A 405 5.38 -18.69 4.51
N ALA A 406 6.49 -17.96 4.61
CA ALA A 406 6.94 -17.04 3.56
C ALA A 406 7.29 -17.78 2.27
N LYS A 407 7.94 -18.94 2.38
CA LYS A 407 8.26 -19.79 1.23
C LYS A 407 7.00 -20.35 0.58
N LYS A 408 6.10 -20.92 1.38
CA LYS A 408 4.80 -21.41 0.89
C LYS A 408 4.00 -20.31 0.19
N ASN A 409 3.96 -19.11 0.76
CA ASN A 409 3.29 -17.98 0.12
C ASN A 409 3.95 -17.62 -1.22
N THR A 410 5.29 -17.59 -1.27
CA THR A 410 6.05 -17.30 -2.50
C THR A 410 5.74 -18.32 -3.60
N GLU A 411 5.73 -19.61 -3.27
CA GLU A 411 5.38 -20.68 -4.22
C GLU A 411 3.94 -20.52 -4.75
N GLU A 412 3.00 -20.10 -3.90
CA GLU A 412 1.59 -19.92 -4.27
C GLU A 412 1.34 -18.71 -5.17
N VAL A 413 1.95 -17.55 -4.87
CA VAL A 413 1.58 -16.27 -5.51
C VAL A 413 2.64 -15.70 -6.44
N ALA A 414 3.90 -16.15 -6.34
CA ALA A 414 5.03 -15.59 -7.07
C ALA A 414 5.81 -16.65 -7.88
N GLY A 415 5.36 -17.90 -7.94
CA GLY A 415 6.03 -19.02 -8.62
C GLY A 415 6.03 -18.97 -10.16
N HIS A 416 5.87 -17.78 -10.77
CA HIS A 416 5.88 -17.60 -12.21
C HIS A 416 7.30 -17.37 -12.74
N SER A 417 7.60 -17.87 -13.96
CA SER A 417 8.86 -17.57 -14.63
C SER A 417 8.95 -16.08 -14.98
N LEU A 418 10.13 -15.48 -14.79
CA LEU A 418 10.41 -14.11 -15.24
C LEU A 418 10.13 -13.95 -16.73
N ASP A 419 10.56 -14.90 -17.55
CA ASP A 419 10.42 -14.83 -19.01
C ASP A 419 8.94 -14.84 -19.43
N ASP A 420 8.10 -15.62 -18.74
CA ASP A 420 6.66 -15.67 -19.02
C ASP A 420 5.99 -14.36 -18.64
N MET A 421 6.35 -13.75 -17.51
CA MET A 421 5.82 -12.46 -17.10
C MET A 421 6.29 -11.31 -17.99
N GLU A 422 7.57 -11.29 -18.39
CA GLU A 422 8.08 -10.31 -19.36
C GLU A 422 7.34 -10.42 -20.69
N LYS A 423 7.14 -11.65 -21.20
CA LYS A 423 6.39 -11.90 -22.43
C LYS A 423 4.93 -11.45 -22.32
N ASN A 424 4.28 -11.70 -21.18
CA ASN A 424 2.90 -11.28 -20.95
C ASN A 424 2.76 -9.74 -20.89
N LEU A 425 3.74 -9.04 -20.35
CA LEU A 425 3.71 -7.58 -20.22
C LEU A 425 4.12 -6.83 -21.49
N LEU A 426 5.10 -7.35 -22.24
CA LEU A 426 5.66 -6.71 -23.45
C LEU A 426 4.99 -7.19 -24.75
N GLY A 427 4.36 -8.37 -24.76
CA GLY A 427 3.87 -9.02 -25.97
C GLY A 427 5.02 -9.60 -26.83
N GLU A 428 4.73 -9.89 -28.10
CA GLU A 428 5.69 -10.47 -29.06
C GLU A 428 6.66 -9.45 -29.68
N GLU A 429 6.77 -8.23 -29.13
CA GLU A 429 7.69 -7.20 -29.63
C GLU A 429 9.15 -7.55 -29.27
N LEU A 430 9.71 -8.54 -29.98
CA LEU A 430 11.14 -8.75 -30.07
C LEU A 430 11.67 -7.80 -31.15
N THR A 431 12.13 -6.62 -30.76
CA THR A 431 13.08 -5.89 -31.60
C THR A 431 14.39 -6.68 -31.59
N GLU A 432 14.65 -7.43 -32.66
CA GLU A 432 15.93 -8.08 -32.93
C GLU A 432 17.01 -7.00 -33.16
N ASN A 433 17.51 -6.42 -32.07
CA ASN A 433 18.67 -5.55 -32.12
C ASN A 433 19.92 -6.43 -32.17
N PHE A 434 20.84 -6.11 -33.07
CA PHE A 434 22.12 -6.82 -33.17
C PHE A 434 22.92 -6.67 -31.86
N ILE A 435 23.06 -7.77 -31.12
CA ILE A 435 23.93 -7.84 -29.94
C ILE A 435 25.22 -8.56 -30.35
N PRO A 436 26.41 -7.94 -30.22
CA PRO A 436 27.67 -8.59 -30.49
C PRO A 436 27.82 -9.88 -29.67
N GLN A 437 28.18 -10.99 -30.33
CA GLN A 437 28.23 -12.33 -29.71
C GLN A 437 29.09 -12.40 -28.43
N TYR A 438 30.15 -11.60 -28.33
CA TYR A 438 31.02 -11.58 -27.15
C TYR A 438 30.39 -10.94 -25.90
N LEU A 439 29.28 -10.22 -26.05
CA LEU A 439 28.51 -9.64 -24.94
C LEU A 439 27.40 -10.57 -24.45
N ILE A 440 27.22 -11.72 -25.11
CA ILE A 440 26.16 -12.68 -24.82
C ILE A 440 26.72 -13.76 -23.89
N CYS A 441 26.01 -14.02 -22.80
CA CYS A 441 26.32 -15.11 -21.90
C CYS A 441 26.04 -16.46 -22.59
N PRO A 442 27.01 -17.38 -22.64
CA PRO A 442 26.84 -18.68 -23.30
C PRO A 442 25.85 -19.61 -22.60
N LEU A 443 25.46 -19.32 -21.35
CA LEU A 443 24.44 -20.09 -20.62
C LEU A 443 23.02 -19.59 -20.86
N THR A 444 22.83 -18.27 -20.94
CA THR A 444 21.49 -17.66 -20.98
C THR A 444 21.08 -17.22 -22.37
N ASN A 445 22.04 -17.08 -23.29
CA ASN A 445 21.86 -16.40 -24.58
C ASN A 445 21.31 -14.97 -24.44
N LYS A 446 21.49 -14.34 -23.27
CA LYS A 446 21.16 -12.94 -23.00
C LYS A 446 22.44 -12.13 -22.80
N ILE A 447 22.34 -10.81 -23.00
CA ILE A 447 23.43 -9.87 -22.69
C ILE A 447 23.77 -9.92 -21.20
N PHE A 448 25.06 -9.85 -20.82
CA PHE A 448 25.45 -9.90 -19.41
C PHE A 448 24.86 -8.73 -18.59
N VAL A 449 24.66 -8.97 -17.30
CA VAL A 449 24.30 -7.95 -16.29
C VAL A 449 25.33 -7.96 -15.16
N ASP A 450 25.62 -9.12 -14.57
CA ASP A 450 26.67 -9.29 -13.56
C ASP A 450 27.67 -10.38 -13.97
N PRO A 451 28.56 -10.09 -14.96
CA PRO A 451 29.47 -11.08 -15.49
C PRO A 451 30.55 -11.49 -14.48
N VAL A 452 30.78 -12.79 -14.39
CA VAL A 452 31.89 -13.42 -13.64
C VAL A 452 32.78 -14.21 -14.58
N ILE A 453 34.07 -14.21 -14.29
CA ILE A 453 35.08 -14.98 -15.01
C ILE A 453 35.52 -16.18 -14.16
N THR A 454 35.61 -17.35 -14.78
CA THR A 454 36.14 -18.56 -14.15
C THR A 454 37.66 -18.54 -14.14
N LYS A 455 38.29 -19.40 -13.33
CA LYS A 455 39.75 -19.64 -13.37
C LYS A 455 40.28 -20.09 -14.74
N TYR A 456 39.40 -20.54 -15.64
CA TYR A 456 39.71 -20.96 -17.00
C TYR A 456 39.52 -19.85 -18.05
N GLY A 457 39.08 -18.66 -17.64
CA GLY A 457 38.88 -17.51 -18.52
C GLY A 457 37.52 -17.47 -19.22
N THR A 458 36.61 -18.42 -18.96
CA THR A 458 35.23 -18.37 -19.49
C THR A 458 34.41 -17.36 -18.68
N ILE A 459 33.58 -16.57 -19.35
CA ILE A 459 32.72 -15.57 -18.69
C ILE A 459 31.27 -16.08 -18.70
N TYR A 460 30.62 -16.00 -17.54
CA TYR A 460 29.23 -16.38 -17.32
C TYR A 460 28.47 -15.28 -16.57
N GLU A 461 27.14 -15.33 -16.63
CA GLU A 461 26.28 -14.53 -15.76
C GLU A 461 26.30 -15.14 -14.36
N ARG A 462 26.62 -14.36 -13.32
CA ARG A 462 26.82 -14.85 -11.94
C ARG A 462 25.70 -15.75 -11.48
N LYS A 463 24.47 -15.22 -11.55
CA LYS A 463 23.27 -15.90 -11.07
C LYS A 463 23.11 -17.31 -11.66
N GLU A 464 23.36 -17.45 -12.95
CA GLU A 464 23.08 -18.68 -13.69
C GLU A 464 24.21 -19.70 -13.56
N ILE A 465 25.47 -19.25 -13.44
CA ILE A 465 26.56 -20.15 -13.09
C ILE A 465 26.45 -20.64 -11.65
N ASP A 466 26.06 -19.79 -10.70
CA ASP A 466 25.85 -20.20 -9.31
C ASP A 466 24.72 -21.24 -9.21
N LYS A 467 23.61 -21.04 -9.93
CA LYS A 467 22.52 -22.03 -10.03
C LYS A 467 22.98 -23.34 -10.68
N HIS A 468 23.85 -23.28 -11.70
CA HIS A 468 24.43 -24.48 -12.31
C HIS A 468 25.30 -25.27 -11.33
N LEU A 469 26.14 -24.59 -10.57
CA LEU A 469 27.05 -25.19 -9.60
C LEU A 469 26.29 -25.80 -8.42
N LYS A 470 25.20 -25.18 -7.95
CA LYS A 470 24.34 -25.71 -6.88
C LYS A 470 23.59 -27.00 -7.27
N LYS A 471 23.22 -27.15 -8.55
CA LYS A 471 22.44 -28.31 -9.03
C LYS A 471 23.23 -29.62 -9.14
N LYS A 472 24.56 -29.56 -9.25
CA LYS A 472 25.41 -30.75 -9.45
C LYS A 472 26.18 -31.10 -8.18
N SER A 473 26.26 -32.40 -7.88
CA SER A 473 27.06 -32.91 -6.75
C SER A 473 28.55 -32.57 -6.88
N ILE A 474 29.04 -32.39 -8.11
CA ILE A 474 30.39 -31.92 -8.44
C ILE A 474 30.22 -30.74 -9.39
N GLY A 475 30.57 -29.53 -8.91
CA GLY A 475 30.53 -28.32 -9.72
C GLY A 475 31.50 -28.43 -10.91
N THR A 476 30.97 -28.27 -12.13
CA THR A 476 31.79 -28.25 -13.35
C THR A 476 31.50 -26.99 -14.17
N ASP A 477 32.54 -26.50 -14.85
CA ASP A 477 32.41 -25.45 -15.85
C ASP A 477 31.52 -25.98 -17.00
N PRO A 478 30.43 -25.29 -17.36
CA PRO A 478 29.49 -25.75 -18.38
C PRO A 478 30.08 -25.91 -19.78
N LYS A 479 31.17 -25.21 -20.08
CA LYS A 479 31.82 -25.22 -21.41
C LYS A 479 32.99 -26.19 -21.45
N THR A 480 33.82 -26.22 -20.42
CA THR A 480 35.04 -27.05 -20.40
C THR A 480 34.85 -28.41 -19.73
N ASN A 481 33.75 -28.60 -18.99
CA ASN A 481 33.48 -29.76 -18.13
C ASN A 481 34.54 -30.00 -17.05
N GLN A 482 35.40 -29.01 -16.77
CA GLN A 482 36.42 -29.10 -15.73
C GLN A 482 35.85 -28.68 -14.36
N GLN A 483 36.47 -29.15 -13.28
CA GLN A 483 35.98 -28.88 -11.91
C GLN A 483 36.03 -27.38 -11.58
N LEU A 484 34.88 -26.84 -11.18
CA LEU A 484 34.69 -25.43 -10.88
C LEU A 484 33.89 -25.28 -9.58
N GLY A 485 34.45 -24.56 -8.60
CA GLY A 485 33.75 -24.18 -7.37
C GLY A 485 33.26 -22.73 -7.40
N ALA A 486 32.34 -22.37 -6.51
CA ALA A 486 31.86 -20.98 -6.37
C ALA A 486 32.99 -19.99 -6.04
N THR A 487 34.01 -20.44 -5.30
CA THR A 487 35.21 -19.64 -4.96
C THR A 487 36.12 -19.34 -6.16
N ASP A 488 35.96 -20.08 -7.26
CA ASP A 488 36.72 -19.87 -8.50
C ASP A 488 36.12 -18.79 -9.40
N LEU A 489 34.97 -18.22 -9.03
CA LEU A 489 34.27 -17.18 -9.77
C LEU A 489 34.67 -15.79 -9.28
N LYS A 490 35.19 -14.97 -10.19
CA LYS A 490 35.58 -13.58 -9.89
C LYS A 490 34.73 -12.61 -10.71
N PRO A 491 34.33 -11.43 -10.18
CA PRO A 491 33.71 -10.39 -10.99
C PRO A 491 34.57 -10.07 -12.23
N CYS A 492 33.94 -9.76 -13.36
CA CYS A 492 34.62 -9.34 -14.59
C CYS A 492 34.30 -7.86 -14.93
N PRO A 493 35.02 -6.89 -14.34
CA PRO A 493 34.75 -5.46 -14.56
C PRO A 493 34.89 -5.02 -16.02
N ASP A 494 35.82 -5.62 -16.76
CA ASP A 494 36.04 -5.29 -18.17
C ASP A 494 34.83 -5.67 -19.03
N MET A 495 34.27 -6.88 -18.87
CA MET A 495 33.05 -7.28 -19.57
C MET A 495 31.86 -6.41 -19.16
N LYS A 496 31.74 -6.10 -17.87
CA LYS A 496 30.69 -5.20 -17.36
C LYS A 496 30.76 -3.82 -18.01
N ARG A 497 31.98 -3.25 -18.15
CA ARG A 497 32.22 -1.98 -18.85
C ARG A 497 31.83 -2.07 -20.33
N MET A 498 32.22 -3.14 -21.03
CA MET A 498 31.90 -3.33 -22.45
C MET A 498 30.40 -3.41 -22.71
N VAL A 499 29.65 -4.15 -21.87
CA VAL A 499 28.18 -4.20 -21.95
C VAL A 499 27.57 -2.82 -21.70
N LYS A 500 28.02 -2.12 -20.65
CA LYS A 500 27.53 -0.78 -20.32
C LYS A 500 27.73 0.20 -21.47
N ASP A 501 28.88 0.14 -22.13
CA ASP A 501 29.18 0.95 -23.31
C ASP A 501 28.32 0.59 -24.52
N HIS A 502 28.03 -0.70 -24.73
CA HIS A 502 27.10 -1.14 -25.78
C HIS A 502 25.67 -0.61 -25.55
N ARG A 503 25.11 -0.79 -24.34
CA ARG A 503 23.79 -0.26 -23.98
C ARG A 503 23.72 1.27 -24.12
N LYS A 504 24.79 1.97 -23.76
CA LYS A 504 24.90 3.42 -23.97
C LYS A 504 24.91 3.83 -25.44
N LYS A 505 25.37 2.99 -26.36
CA LYS A 505 25.32 3.24 -27.81
C LYS A 505 23.94 2.99 -28.39
N GLN A 506 23.24 1.95 -27.93
CA GLN A 506 21.87 1.63 -28.36
C GLN A 506 20.92 2.83 -28.27
N ILE A 507 21.04 3.62 -27.20
CA ILE A 507 20.22 4.82 -26.97
C ILE A 507 20.73 6.08 -27.70
N LYS A 508 21.95 6.06 -28.25
CA LYS A 508 22.55 7.18 -28.99
C LYS A 508 22.34 7.08 -30.50
N GLU A 509 22.21 5.89 -31.07
CA GLU A 509 22.20 5.66 -32.52
C GLU A 509 20.96 6.25 -33.25
N THR A 510 19.93 6.69 -32.52
CA THR A 510 18.83 7.53 -33.04
C THR A 510 19.14 9.04 -33.07
N SER A 511 20.42 9.42 -32.94
CA SER A 511 20.87 10.82 -32.97
C SER A 511 21.24 11.35 -34.36
N VAL A 512 21.07 10.56 -35.42
CA VAL A 512 21.32 10.98 -36.81
C VAL A 512 20.05 11.54 -37.44
#